data_AF-A0A834RCM9-F1
#
_entry.id   AF-A0A834RCM9-F1
#
_cell.length_a   1.000
_cell.length_b   1.000
_cell.length_c   1.000
_cell.angle_alpha   90.00
_cell.angle_beta   90.00
_cell.angle_gamma   90.00
#
_symmetry.space_group_name_H-M   'P 1'
#
loop_
_entity.id
_entity.type
_entity.pdbx_description
1 polymer ?
#
loop_
_entity_poly.entity_id
_entity_poly.type
_entity_poly.pdbx_seq_one_letter_code
_entity_poly.pdbx_strand_id
1 'polypeptide(L)'
;MNNQHAAIFKPDLFKQKCLKTLVAFLFFCGNWYFNVLLIVLINERVPLNVLPLPDILFDLLPHWYLAIYFSEMYQSLLLSVLILIFLFHRSGNRIAQRYFVVTGIVLFMHAIFVSATRLSVPGIRDACIERIDQNLSNLEFLIEILHRATIFMQSFGLRIFSRRQFCGDYINSFQAVQIIIGYQFISTYIFYDEQKTLHYWIEKALRLLTAISLVFMIISKIHYSIDIVLAYYISTRIFNIYHTISFEEIFQHRSDGNLFRRLWWWPLIVYFEFNEEKISMFNKFDNNQFNSY
;
A
#
# COMPACT_ATOMS: atom_id res chain seq x y z
N MET A 1 47.47 -0.64 -21.56
CA MET A 1 46.49 -1.13 -22.54
C MET A 1 45.16 -1.30 -21.81
N ASN A 2 44.12 -0.60 -22.23
CA ASN A 2 42.82 -0.63 -21.54
C ASN A 2 42.01 -1.85 -22.00
N ASN A 3 41.73 -2.79 -21.09
CA ASN A 3 40.68 -3.78 -21.30
C ASN A 3 39.43 -3.34 -20.54
N GLN A 4 38.44 -2.87 -21.31
CA GLN A 4 37.15 -2.44 -20.77
C GLN A 4 36.36 -3.65 -20.28
N HIS A 5 35.94 -3.63 -19.02
CA HIS A 5 34.89 -4.53 -18.52
C HIS A 5 33.53 -4.12 -19.13
N ALA A 6 33.30 -4.51 -20.39
CA ALA A 6 31.98 -4.42 -21.00
C ALA A 6 31.03 -5.35 -20.24
N ALA A 7 30.01 -4.78 -19.59
CA ALA A 7 28.99 -5.55 -18.88
C ALA A 7 28.19 -6.38 -19.90
N ILE A 8 28.47 -7.70 -19.96
CA ILE A 8 27.74 -8.63 -20.82
C ILE A 8 26.29 -8.67 -20.34
N PHE A 9 25.41 -8.00 -21.09
CA PHE A 9 23.97 -8.05 -20.88
C PHE A 9 23.48 -9.48 -21.14
N LYS A 10 23.30 -10.26 -20.07
CA LYS A 10 22.73 -11.61 -20.15
C LYS A 10 21.21 -11.50 -20.35
N PRO A 11 20.67 -11.78 -21.56
CA PRO A 11 19.25 -11.55 -21.85
C PRO A 11 18.33 -12.40 -20.95
N ASP A 12 18.77 -13.59 -20.56
CA ASP A 12 18.01 -14.51 -19.68
C ASP A 12 17.79 -13.92 -18.29
N LEU A 13 18.81 -13.27 -17.71
CA LEU A 13 18.71 -12.62 -16.39
C LEU A 13 17.77 -11.40 -16.44
N PHE A 14 17.83 -10.61 -17.52
CA PHE A 14 16.91 -9.50 -17.72
C PHE A 14 15.46 -9.98 -17.85
N LYS A 15 15.23 -11.00 -18.70
CA LYS A 15 13.91 -11.62 -18.87
C LYS A 15 13.37 -12.19 -17.56
N GLN A 16 14.21 -12.81 -16.74
CA GLN A 16 13.84 -13.31 -15.41
C GLN A 16 13.46 -12.18 -14.43
N LYS A 17 14.21 -11.07 -14.40
CA LYS A 17 13.91 -9.89 -13.57
C LYS A 17 12.59 -9.21 -13.99
N CYS A 18 12.34 -9.07 -15.30
CA CYS A 18 11.06 -8.57 -15.82
C CYS A 18 9.89 -9.50 -15.47
N LEU A 19 10.05 -10.82 -15.61
CA LEU A 19 9.03 -11.80 -15.23
C LEU A 19 8.69 -11.74 -13.74
N LYS A 20 9.70 -11.66 -12.85
CA LYS A 20 9.45 -11.49 -11.41
C LYS A 20 8.69 -10.21 -11.09
N THR A 21 9.02 -9.10 -11.75
CA THR A 21 8.30 -7.82 -11.58
C THR A 21 6.86 -7.92 -12.08
N LEU A 22 6.60 -8.59 -13.20
CA LEU A 22 5.26 -8.85 -13.72
C LEU A 22 4.44 -9.74 -12.76
N VAL A 23 5.01 -10.82 -12.24
CA VAL A 23 4.34 -11.70 -11.26
C VAL A 23 4.02 -10.92 -9.97
N ALA A 24 4.92 -10.07 -9.50
CA ALA A 24 4.67 -9.18 -8.36
C ALA A 24 3.52 -8.20 -8.63
N PHE A 25 3.50 -7.58 -9.82
CA PHE A 25 2.43 -6.67 -10.25
C PHE A 25 1.06 -7.39 -10.34
N LEU A 26 1.01 -8.58 -10.94
CA LEU A 26 -0.21 -9.39 -11.00
C LEU A 26 -0.70 -9.80 -9.61
N PHE A 27 0.20 -10.15 -8.69
CA PHE A 27 -0.12 -10.42 -7.29
C PHE A 27 -0.72 -9.17 -6.60
N PHE A 28 -0.14 -7.99 -6.82
CA PHE A 28 -0.69 -6.73 -6.32
C PHE A 28 -2.09 -6.45 -6.89
N CYS A 29 -2.28 -6.52 -8.21
CA CYS A 29 -3.56 -6.28 -8.86
C CYS A 29 -4.64 -7.28 -8.42
N GLY A 30 -4.30 -8.56 -8.25
CA GLY A 30 -5.23 -9.59 -7.75
C GLY A 30 -5.69 -9.33 -6.32
N ASN A 31 -4.77 -9.00 -5.41
CA ASN A 31 -5.12 -8.67 -4.02
C ASN A 31 -5.87 -7.34 -3.91
N TRP A 32 -5.55 -6.36 -4.77
CA TRP A 32 -6.31 -5.12 -4.84
C TRP A 32 -7.74 -5.37 -5.34
N TYR A 33 -7.92 -6.11 -6.43
CA TYR A 33 -9.26 -6.46 -6.92
C TYR A 33 -10.06 -7.25 -5.87
N PHE A 34 -9.44 -8.21 -5.20
CA PHE A 34 -10.06 -8.97 -4.09
C PHE A 34 -10.50 -8.05 -2.93
N ASN A 35 -9.65 -7.10 -2.54
CA ASN A 35 -9.98 -6.11 -1.52
C ASN A 35 -11.20 -5.25 -1.91
N VAL A 36 -11.20 -4.72 -3.13
CA VAL A 36 -12.33 -3.93 -3.66
C VAL A 36 -13.60 -4.75 -3.74
N LEU A 37 -13.52 -5.99 -4.24
CA LEU A 37 -14.65 -6.90 -4.35
C LEU A 37 -15.28 -7.19 -2.98
N LEU A 38 -14.47 -7.37 -1.93
CA LEU A 38 -14.98 -7.52 -0.57
C LEU A 38 -15.64 -6.24 -0.05
N ILE A 39 -15.06 -5.05 -0.28
CA ILE A 39 -15.69 -3.77 0.07
C ILE A 39 -17.07 -3.64 -0.59
N VAL A 40 -17.20 -3.91 -1.90
CA VAL A 40 -18.49 -3.87 -2.61
C VAL A 40 -19.49 -4.89 -2.04
N LEU A 41 -19.05 -6.12 -1.74
CA LEU A 41 -19.91 -7.15 -1.12
C LEU A 41 -20.39 -6.77 0.29
N ILE A 42 -19.58 -6.03 1.04
CA ILE A 42 -19.91 -5.58 2.41
C ILE A 42 -20.82 -4.37 2.35
N ASN A 43 -20.63 -3.45 1.41
CA ASN A 43 -21.49 -2.30 1.15
C ASN A 43 -22.97 -2.70 1.00
N GLU A 44 -23.27 -3.73 0.19
CA GLU A 44 -24.65 -4.24 0.03
C GLU A 44 -25.24 -4.83 1.34
N ARG A 45 -24.38 -5.19 2.31
CA ARG A 45 -24.73 -5.83 3.59
C ARG A 45 -24.67 -4.90 4.81
N VAL A 46 -24.11 -3.70 4.71
CA VAL A 46 -24.01 -2.73 5.82
C VAL A 46 -25.38 -2.10 6.08
N PRO A 47 -25.89 -2.11 7.34
CA PRO A 47 -27.21 -1.58 7.64
C PRO A 47 -27.22 -0.03 7.53
N LEU A 48 -27.89 0.49 6.49
CA LEU A 48 -27.94 1.93 6.23
C LEU A 48 -28.66 2.73 7.32
N ASN A 49 -29.61 2.12 8.04
CA ASN A 49 -30.50 2.79 9.00
C ASN A 49 -30.05 2.73 10.46
N VAL A 50 -28.74 2.54 10.70
CA VAL A 50 -28.13 2.53 12.03
C VAL A 50 -27.26 3.78 12.19
N LEU A 51 -27.19 4.31 13.41
CA LEU A 51 -26.33 5.45 13.74
C LEU A 51 -24.83 5.09 13.57
N PRO A 52 -23.96 6.09 13.32
CA PRO A 52 -22.51 5.88 13.34
C PRO A 52 -22.06 5.31 14.68
N LEU A 53 -20.99 4.50 14.66
CA LEU A 53 -20.36 4.01 15.89
C LEU A 53 -19.73 5.22 16.63
N PRO A 54 -19.82 5.33 17.97
CA PRO A 54 -19.15 6.41 18.69
C PRO A 54 -17.63 6.33 18.50
N ASP A 55 -17.05 7.42 18.02
CA ASP A 55 -15.62 7.58 17.78
C ASP A 55 -15.13 8.83 18.54
N ILE A 56 -14.22 8.61 19.50
CA ILE A 56 -13.71 9.65 20.39
C ILE A 56 -13.09 10.82 19.60
N LEU A 57 -12.49 10.55 18.44
CA LEU A 57 -11.90 11.61 17.61
C LEU A 57 -12.94 12.35 16.78
N PHE A 58 -14.12 11.77 16.51
CA PHE A 58 -15.22 12.52 15.92
C PHE A 58 -15.87 13.48 16.92
N ASP A 59 -15.87 13.16 18.20
CA ASP A 59 -16.36 14.07 19.26
C ASP A 59 -15.36 15.21 19.53
N LEU A 60 -14.07 14.93 19.44
CA LEU A 60 -12.99 15.91 19.70
C LEU A 60 -12.71 16.85 18.51
N LEU A 61 -12.83 16.37 17.27
CA LEU A 61 -12.41 17.11 16.08
C LEU A 61 -13.60 17.74 15.32
N PRO A 62 -13.45 18.98 14.83
CA PRO A 62 -14.47 19.62 14.00
C PRO A 62 -14.64 18.83 12.69
N HIS A 63 -15.88 18.73 12.21
CA HIS A 63 -16.13 18.15 10.89
C HIS A 63 -15.76 19.15 9.79
N TRP A 64 -14.87 18.74 8.87
CA TRP A 64 -14.54 19.53 7.69
C TRP A 64 -14.45 18.64 6.45
N TYR A 65 -15.53 18.63 5.66
CA TYR A 65 -15.67 17.75 4.50
C TYR A 65 -14.56 17.92 3.44
N LEU A 66 -13.96 19.11 3.32
CA LEU A 66 -12.87 19.36 2.35
C LEU A 66 -11.56 18.68 2.73
N ALA A 67 -11.37 18.28 3.99
CA ALA A 67 -10.14 17.68 4.49
C ALA A 67 -9.71 16.45 3.66
N ILE A 68 -10.68 15.64 3.20
CA ILE A 68 -10.41 14.43 2.41
C ILE A 68 -9.71 14.74 1.08
N TYR A 69 -10.03 15.86 0.42
CA TYR A 69 -9.41 16.22 -0.86
C TYR A 69 -7.91 16.52 -0.70
N PHE A 70 -7.50 17.09 0.44
CA PHE A 70 -6.08 17.28 0.76
C PHE A 70 -5.36 15.94 0.96
N SER A 71 -5.98 14.98 1.64
CA SER A 71 -5.45 13.62 1.78
C SER A 71 -5.35 12.89 0.43
N GLU A 72 -6.36 13.02 -0.42
CA GLU A 72 -6.37 12.42 -1.78
C GLU A 72 -5.34 13.04 -2.72
N MET A 73 -5.15 14.36 -2.66
CA MET A 73 -4.06 15.04 -3.38
C MET A 73 -2.69 14.58 -2.89
N TYR A 74 -2.50 14.43 -1.57
CA TYR A 74 -1.25 13.93 -1.00
C TYR A 74 -0.97 12.47 -1.38
N GLN A 75 -1.98 11.61 -1.35
CA GLN A 75 -1.88 10.23 -1.84
C GLN A 75 -1.46 10.19 -3.32
N SER A 76 -2.08 11.02 -4.16
CA SER A 76 -1.76 11.12 -5.59
C SER A 76 -0.33 11.61 -5.84
N LEU A 77 0.16 12.55 -5.03
CA LEU A 77 1.54 13.01 -5.04
C LEU A 77 2.52 11.88 -4.66
N LEU A 78 2.26 11.14 -3.56
CA LEU A 78 3.10 10.01 -3.14
C LEU A 78 3.18 8.93 -4.23
N LEU A 79 2.03 8.56 -4.83
CA LEU A 79 1.98 7.59 -5.93
C LEU A 79 2.78 8.07 -7.15
N SER A 80 2.68 9.35 -7.49
CA SER A 80 3.44 9.95 -8.60
C SER A 80 4.94 9.89 -8.35
N VAL A 81 5.40 10.22 -7.13
CA VAL A 81 6.81 10.11 -6.73
C VAL A 81 7.30 8.66 -6.78
N LEU A 82 6.50 7.68 -6.32
CA LEU A 82 6.84 6.26 -6.43
C LEU A 82 7.01 5.79 -7.88
N ILE A 83 6.12 6.20 -8.78
CA ILE A 83 6.23 5.89 -10.22
C ILE A 83 7.54 6.46 -10.79
N LEU A 84 7.90 7.70 -10.44
CA LEU A 84 9.20 8.28 -10.83
C LEU A 84 10.38 7.46 -10.28
N ILE A 85 10.32 6.99 -9.02
CA ILE A 85 11.35 6.11 -8.44
C ILE A 85 11.44 4.79 -9.21
N PHE A 86 10.32 4.16 -9.57
CA PHE A 86 10.31 2.89 -10.30
C PHE A 86 10.91 3.01 -11.70
N LEU A 87 10.72 4.16 -12.36
CA LEU A 87 11.22 4.41 -13.72
C LEU A 87 12.68 4.90 -13.75
N PHE A 88 13.06 5.81 -12.86
CA PHE A 88 14.34 6.54 -12.94
C PHE A 88 15.40 6.10 -11.93
N HIS A 89 15.05 5.39 -10.86
CA HIS A 89 16.03 4.92 -9.89
C HIS A 89 16.86 3.74 -10.45
N ARG A 90 18.16 3.69 -10.16
CA ARG A 90 19.07 2.62 -10.64
C ARG A 90 18.58 1.19 -10.30
N SER A 91 17.85 1.05 -9.20
CA SER A 91 17.23 -0.21 -8.76
C SER A 91 15.70 -0.22 -8.87
N GLY A 92 15.10 0.69 -9.65
CA GLY A 92 13.66 0.95 -9.74
C GLY A 92 12.80 -0.30 -9.91
N ASN A 93 13.16 -1.20 -10.82
CA ASN A 93 12.46 -2.48 -11.03
C ASN A 93 12.35 -3.34 -9.75
N ARG A 94 13.42 -3.40 -8.94
CA ARG A 94 13.45 -4.19 -7.70
C ARG A 94 12.69 -3.47 -6.57
N ILE A 95 12.72 -2.14 -6.54
CA ILE A 95 11.89 -1.35 -5.61
C ILE A 95 10.40 -1.54 -5.96
N ALA A 96 10.03 -1.48 -7.24
CA ALA A 96 8.67 -1.73 -7.73
C ALA A 96 8.19 -3.15 -7.39
N GLN A 97 9.03 -4.17 -7.64
CA GLN A 97 8.79 -5.56 -7.25
C GLN A 97 8.47 -5.66 -5.74
N ARG A 98 9.31 -5.09 -4.87
CA ARG A 98 9.08 -5.06 -3.42
C ARG A 98 7.82 -4.31 -3.04
N TYR A 99 7.55 -3.17 -3.67
CA TYR A 99 6.34 -2.38 -3.47
C TYR A 99 5.08 -3.18 -3.77
N PHE A 100 5.02 -3.87 -4.92
CA PHE A 100 3.87 -4.69 -5.29
C PHE A 100 3.67 -5.88 -4.35
N VAL A 101 4.75 -6.55 -3.90
CA VAL A 101 4.65 -7.67 -2.95
C VAL A 101 4.19 -7.20 -1.57
N VAL A 102 4.84 -6.19 -0.99
CA VAL A 102 4.49 -5.65 0.33
C VAL A 102 3.07 -5.11 0.33
N THR A 103 2.71 -4.29 -0.66
CA THR A 103 1.36 -3.73 -0.76
C THR A 103 0.34 -4.83 -0.98
N GLY A 104 0.59 -5.82 -1.85
CA GLY A 104 -0.31 -6.96 -2.07
C GLY A 104 -0.58 -7.78 -0.80
N ILE A 105 0.43 -8.01 0.05
CA ILE A 105 0.26 -8.67 1.36
C ILE A 105 -0.61 -7.83 2.30
N VAL A 106 -0.36 -6.52 2.38
CA VAL A 106 -1.15 -5.61 3.23
C VAL A 106 -2.60 -5.52 2.74
N LEU A 107 -2.83 -5.48 1.44
CA LEU A 107 -4.19 -5.47 0.85
C LEU A 107 -4.95 -6.76 1.11
N PHE A 108 -4.29 -7.92 1.03
CA PHE A 108 -4.90 -9.19 1.41
C PHE A 108 -5.34 -9.20 2.88
N MET A 109 -4.47 -8.73 3.78
CA MET A 109 -4.79 -8.65 5.21
C MET A 109 -5.90 -7.63 5.49
N HIS A 110 -5.85 -6.43 4.88
CA HIS A 110 -6.92 -5.43 4.96
C HIS A 110 -8.27 -6.00 4.50
N ALA A 111 -8.29 -6.72 3.38
CA ALA A 111 -9.50 -7.37 2.87
C ALA A 111 -10.09 -8.38 3.88
N ILE A 112 -9.24 -9.17 4.54
CA ILE A 112 -9.68 -10.08 5.63
C ILE A 112 -10.28 -9.29 6.80
N PHE A 113 -9.60 -8.25 7.29
CA PHE A 113 -10.11 -7.45 8.41
C PHE A 113 -11.45 -6.79 8.09
N VAL A 114 -11.56 -6.15 6.93
CA VAL A 114 -12.82 -5.53 6.47
C VAL A 114 -13.92 -6.59 6.28
N SER A 115 -13.59 -7.81 5.82
CA SER A 115 -14.57 -8.92 5.78
C SER A 115 -15.10 -9.37 7.15
N ALA A 116 -14.30 -9.17 8.21
CA ALA A 116 -14.67 -9.47 9.59
C ALA A 116 -15.44 -8.32 10.27
N THR A 117 -15.19 -7.07 9.90
CA THR A 117 -15.79 -5.87 10.52
C THR A 117 -16.90 -5.25 9.66
N ARG A 118 -18.14 -5.30 10.15
CA ARG A 118 -19.26 -4.53 9.56
C ARG A 118 -19.55 -3.30 10.41
N LEU A 119 -18.87 -2.20 10.14
CA LEU A 119 -19.13 -0.91 10.78
C LEU A 119 -20.35 -0.23 10.12
N SER A 120 -21.10 0.57 10.89
CA SER A 120 -22.14 1.46 10.35
C SER A 120 -21.50 2.66 9.65
N VAL A 121 -22.26 3.41 8.85
CA VAL A 121 -21.73 4.57 8.10
C VAL A 121 -21.40 5.73 9.08
N PRO A 122 -20.18 6.30 9.08
CA PRO A 122 -19.73 7.32 10.03
C PRO A 122 -20.32 8.73 9.83
N GLY A 123 -20.87 9.05 8.65
CA GLY A 123 -21.17 10.42 8.23
C GLY A 123 -22.58 10.66 7.64
N ILE A 124 -22.84 11.92 7.29
CA ILE A 124 -24.10 12.38 6.69
C ILE A 124 -24.26 11.80 5.28
N ARG A 125 -25.49 11.39 4.91
CA ARG A 125 -25.81 10.58 3.72
C ARG A 125 -25.92 11.40 2.41
N ASP A 126 -25.02 12.36 2.21
CA ASP A 126 -25.10 13.26 1.07
C ASP A 126 -24.56 12.59 -0.21
N ALA A 127 -25.50 12.02 -0.99
CA ALA A 127 -25.33 11.42 -2.33
C ALA A 127 -24.49 10.12 -2.41
N CYS A 128 -25.15 9.00 -2.11
CA CYS A 128 -24.68 7.65 -2.44
C CYS A 128 -25.08 7.16 -3.85
N ILE A 129 -24.48 6.05 -4.27
CA ILE A 129 -25.02 5.06 -5.22
C ILE A 129 -25.99 4.15 -4.47
N GLU A 130 -27.16 3.91 -5.07
CA GLU A 130 -28.18 3.00 -4.55
C GLU A 130 -27.69 1.53 -4.52
N ARG A 131 -28.25 0.75 -3.59
CA ARG A 131 -28.01 -0.70 -3.54
C ARG A 131 -28.42 -1.37 -4.83
N ILE A 132 -27.81 -2.52 -5.11
CA ILE A 132 -28.21 -3.36 -6.24
C ILE A 132 -29.66 -3.81 -6.03
N ASP A 133 -30.49 -3.77 -7.07
CA ASP A 133 -31.88 -4.23 -7.00
C ASP A 133 -31.94 -5.70 -6.58
N GLN A 134 -32.76 -6.00 -5.57
CA GLN A 134 -32.93 -7.33 -5.00
C GLN A 134 -33.80 -8.25 -5.88
N ASN A 135 -34.46 -7.71 -6.91
CA ASN A 135 -35.24 -8.47 -7.87
C ASN A 135 -34.40 -9.09 -9.01
N LEU A 136 -33.11 -8.76 -9.10
CA LEU A 136 -32.20 -9.31 -10.11
C LEU A 136 -31.91 -10.80 -9.85
N SER A 137 -31.64 -11.56 -10.91
CA SER A 137 -31.18 -12.94 -10.77
C SER A 137 -29.80 -13.00 -10.10
N ASN A 138 -29.47 -14.14 -9.48
CA ASN A 138 -28.16 -14.37 -8.85
C ASN A 138 -26.96 -14.10 -9.79
N LEU A 139 -27.13 -14.31 -11.09
CA LEU A 139 -26.10 -14.06 -12.10
C LEU A 139 -25.94 -12.57 -12.41
N GLU A 140 -27.05 -11.85 -12.59
CA GLU A 140 -27.03 -10.40 -12.83
C GLU A 140 -26.50 -9.64 -11.62
N PHE A 141 -26.90 -10.05 -10.41
CA PHE A 141 -26.36 -9.52 -9.15
C PHE A 141 -24.84 -9.71 -9.05
N LEU A 142 -24.32 -10.89 -9.43
CA LEU A 142 -22.88 -11.14 -9.46
C LEU A 142 -22.16 -10.28 -10.51
N ILE A 143 -22.72 -10.15 -11.71
CA ILE A 143 -22.16 -9.31 -12.79
C ILE A 143 -22.08 -7.85 -12.34
N GLU A 144 -23.12 -7.32 -11.71
CA GLU A 144 -23.14 -5.94 -11.22
C GLU A 144 -22.13 -5.71 -10.08
N ILE A 145 -21.91 -6.68 -9.17
CA ILE A 145 -20.82 -6.60 -8.18
C ILE A 145 -19.44 -6.53 -8.86
N LEU A 146 -19.19 -7.40 -9.83
CA LEU A 146 -17.91 -7.45 -10.55
C LEU A 146 -17.66 -6.16 -11.35
N HIS A 147 -18.73 -5.60 -11.94
CA HIS A 147 -18.72 -4.32 -12.66
C HIS A 147 -18.43 -3.14 -11.70
N ARG A 148 -19.17 -3.02 -10.59
CA ARG A 148 -18.93 -2.02 -9.53
C ARG A 148 -17.50 -2.09 -9.00
N ALA A 149 -16.99 -3.28 -8.72
CA ALA A 149 -15.63 -3.49 -8.25
C ALA A 149 -14.56 -3.08 -9.30
N THR A 150 -14.83 -3.31 -10.59
CA THR A 150 -13.92 -2.91 -11.67
C THR A 150 -13.83 -1.39 -11.80
N ILE A 151 -14.96 -0.68 -11.76
CA ILE A 151 -15.00 0.80 -11.79
C ILE A 151 -14.27 1.38 -10.58
N PHE A 152 -14.47 0.81 -9.39
CA PHE A 152 -13.82 1.29 -8.17
C PHE A 152 -12.31 1.08 -8.18
N MET A 153 -11.84 -0.08 -8.68
CA MET A 153 -10.40 -0.33 -8.89
C MET A 153 -9.80 0.66 -9.88
N GLN A 154 -10.46 0.95 -11.01
CA GLN A 154 -10.01 1.95 -11.98
C GLN A 154 -9.94 3.37 -11.39
N SER A 155 -10.79 3.68 -10.41
CA SER A 155 -10.84 4.99 -9.73
C SER A 155 -9.75 5.19 -8.67
N PHE A 156 -8.88 4.19 -8.43
CA PHE A 156 -7.89 4.19 -7.33
C PHE A 156 -8.49 4.41 -5.93
N GLY A 157 -9.79 4.23 -5.76
CA GLY A 157 -10.52 4.57 -4.53
C GLY A 157 -10.52 6.06 -4.19
N LEU A 158 -10.35 6.96 -5.17
CA LEU A 158 -10.26 8.43 -5.00
C LEU A 158 -11.54 9.14 -5.45
N ARG A 159 -12.08 10.02 -4.59
CA ARG A 159 -13.26 10.87 -4.88
C ARG A 159 -13.00 11.93 -5.96
N ILE A 160 -11.74 12.31 -6.19
CA ILE A 160 -11.34 13.22 -7.28
C ILE A 160 -11.72 12.64 -8.66
N PHE A 161 -11.60 11.32 -8.86
CA PHE A 161 -11.84 10.69 -10.17
C PHE A 161 -13.28 10.19 -10.38
N SER A 162 -14.02 9.89 -9.31
CA SER A 162 -15.45 9.55 -9.40
C SER A 162 -16.28 10.33 -8.37
N ARG A 163 -17.29 11.06 -8.86
CA ARG A 163 -18.31 11.72 -8.02
C ARG A 163 -19.40 10.77 -7.50
N ARG A 164 -19.45 9.51 -7.96
CA ARG A 164 -20.42 8.50 -7.51
C ARG A 164 -19.75 7.61 -6.47
N GLN A 165 -20.29 7.57 -5.25
CA GLN A 165 -19.72 6.86 -4.09
C GLN A 165 -20.68 5.77 -3.64
N PHE A 166 -20.20 4.57 -3.30
CA PHE A 166 -21.05 3.54 -2.73
C PHE A 166 -21.47 3.88 -1.30
N CYS A 167 -22.71 3.53 -0.93
CA CYS A 167 -23.31 3.85 0.38
C CYS A 167 -22.72 3.00 1.52
N GLY A 168 -21.43 3.18 1.79
CA GLY A 168 -20.59 2.26 2.55
C GLY A 168 -19.09 2.31 2.21
N ASP A 169 -18.66 3.12 1.22
CA ASP A 169 -17.23 3.38 0.89
C ASP A 169 -16.40 3.94 2.06
N TYR A 170 -17.06 4.30 3.15
CA TYR A 170 -16.53 4.85 4.40
C TYR A 170 -15.67 3.88 5.23
N ILE A 171 -15.66 2.57 4.90
CA ILE A 171 -14.79 1.55 5.53
C ILE A 171 -13.46 1.41 4.75
N ASN A 172 -13.24 2.21 3.70
CA ASN A 172 -12.11 2.03 2.78
C ASN A 172 -10.78 2.63 3.28
N SER A 173 -10.20 2.06 4.35
CA SER A 173 -8.88 2.49 4.86
C SER A 173 -7.69 2.14 3.94
N PHE A 174 -7.97 1.59 2.75
CA PHE A 174 -7.06 1.51 1.60
C PHE A 174 -6.31 2.83 1.31
N GLN A 175 -7.00 3.97 1.38
CA GLN A 175 -6.36 5.29 1.19
C GLN A 175 -5.24 5.51 2.22
N ALA A 176 -5.51 5.19 3.49
CA ALA A 176 -4.50 5.26 4.57
C ALA A 176 -3.36 4.26 4.33
N VAL A 177 -3.66 3.02 3.94
CA VAL A 177 -2.65 2.01 3.57
C VAL A 177 -1.72 2.54 2.46
N GLN A 178 -2.26 3.12 1.39
CA GLN A 178 -1.47 3.66 0.28
C GLN A 178 -0.60 4.85 0.72
N ILE A 179 -1.14 5.75 1.54
CA ILE A 179 -0.39 6.89 2.11
C ILE A 179 0.77 6.39 2.99
N ILE A 180 0.49 5.46 3.92
CA ILE A 180 1.47 4.93 4.87
C ILE A 180 2.58 4.14 4.15
N ILE A 181 2.22 3.17 3.31
CA ILE A 181 3.18 2.37 2.55
C ILE A 181 3.99 3.25 1.59
N GLY A 182 3.34 4.22 0.93
CA GLY A 182 4.02 5.11 -0.01
C GLY A 182 5.06 6.00 0.67
N TYR A 183 4.71 6.59 1.81
CA TYR A 183 5.67 7.30 2.67
C TYR A 183 6.84 6.39 3.10
N GLN A 184 6.56 5.16 3.56
CA GLN A 184 7.61 4.23 4.01
C GLN A 184 8.58 3.87 2.87
N PHE A 185 8.10 3.58 1.67
CA PHE A 185 8.97 3.30 0.53
C PHE A 185 9.82 4.52 0.12
N ILE A 186 9.22 5.72 0.06
CA ILE A 186 9.96 6.96 -0.27
C ILE A 186 11.04 7.25 0.79
N SER A 187 10.69 7.16 2.08
CA SER A 187 11.62 7.35 3.19
C SER A 187 12.79 6.35 3.12
N THR A 188 12.50 5.06 2.95
CA THR A 188 13.51 3.98 3.00
C THR A 188 14.43 3.98 1.78
N TYR A 189 13.94 4.26 0.57
CA TYR A 189 14.76 4.14 -0.65
C TYR A 189 15.38 5.45 -1.13
N ILE A 190 14.90 6.63 -0.69
CA ILE A 190 15.44 7.93 -1.11
C ILE A 190 16.11 8.68 0.06
N PHE A 191 15.45 8.77 1.21
CA PHE A 191 15.84 9.69 2.29
C PHE A 191 16.57 9.05 3.47
N TYR A 192 16.82 7.74 3.44
CA TYR A 192 17.53 7.00 4.50
C TYR A 192 18.98 7.48 4.76
N ASP A 193 19.59 8.20 3.82
CA ASP A 193 20.96 8.72 3.92
C ASP A 193 21.04 9.91 4.91
N GLU A 194 20.98 9.61 6.22
CA GLU A 194 20.91 10.56 7.33
C GLU A 194 22.13 11.51 7.42
N GLN A 195 23.25 11.16 6.79
CA GLN A 195 24.46 12.01 6.77
C GLN A 195 24.26 13.32 5.99
N LYS A 196 23.16 13.47 5.24
CA LYS A 196 22.80 14.70 4.54
C LYS A 196 21.71 15.46 5.29
N THR A 197 22.08 16.58 5.90
CA THR A 197 21.17 17.48 6.65
C THR A 197 19.88 17.81 5.88
N LEU A 198 19.96 17.98 4.55
CA LEU A 198 18.77 18.23 3.71
C LEU A 198 17.81 17.03 3.66
N HIS A 199 18.31 15.79 3.55
CA HIS A 199 17.47 14.60 3.52
C HIS A 199 16.73 14.41 4.85
N TYR A 200 17.42 14.64 5.97
CA TYR A 200 16.84 14.60 7.31
C TYR A 200 15.64 15.55 7.48
N TRP A 201 15.76 16.80 7.01
CA TRP A 201 14.64 17.76 7.07
C TRP A 201 13.49 17.39 6.12
N ILE A 202 13.79 16.87 4.93
CA ILE A 202 12.76 16.41 3.98
C ILE A 202 12.00 15.19 4.52
N GLU A 203 12.70 14.22 5.12
CA GLU A 203 12.07 13.05 5.75
C GLU A 203 11.12 13.47 6.87
N LYS A 204 11.56 14.36 7.78
CA LYS A 204 10.70 14.91 8.84
C LYS A 204 9.47 15.63 8.27
N ALA A 205 9.64 16.41 7.21
CA ALA A 205 8.53 17.10 6.55
C ALA A 205 7.54 16.10 5.93
N LEU A 206 8.02 15.05 5.25
CA LEU A 206 7.18 13.97 4.71
C LEU A 206 6.43 13.20 5.81
N ARG A 207 7.10 12.91 6.92
CA ARG A 207 6.50 12.26 8.10
C ARG A 207 5.39 13.12 8.71
N LEU A 208 5.62 14.43 8.83
CA LEU A 208 4.62 15.37 9.31
C LEU A 208 3.42 15.49 8.35
N LEU A 209 3.66 15.62 7.04
CA LEU A 209 2.61 15.65 6.03
C LEU A 209 1.78 14.35 6.01
N THR A 210 2.42 13.20 6.20
CA THR A 210 1.75 11.90 6.36
C THR A 210 0.83 11.91 7.57
N ALA A 211 1.30 12.36 8.73
CA ALA A 211 0.49 12.46 9.94
C ALA A 211 -0.70 13.43 9.77
N ILE A 212 -0.48 14.60 9.17
CA ILE A 212 -1.53 15.58 8.87
C ILE A 212 -2.57 14.97 7.92
N SER A 213 -2.15 14.26 6.87
CA SER A 213 -3.05 13.61 5.92
C SER A 213 -3.95 12.57 6.59
N LEU A 214 -3.42 11.76 7.52
CA LEU A 214 -4.21 10.79 8.29
C LEU A 214 -5.20 11.48 9.24
N VAL A 215 -4.81 12.61 9.86
CA VAL A 215 -5.74 13.41 10.70
C VAL A 215 -6.83 14.06 9.85
N PHE A 216 -6.53 14.52 8.64
CA PHE A 216 -7.51 15.05 7.69
C PHE A 216 -8.53 14.00 7.25
N MET A 217 -8.14 12.72 7.11
CA MET A 217 -9.09 11.63 6.88
C MET A 217 -10.10 11.50 8.04
N ILE A 218 -9.66 11.64 9.29
CA ILE A 218 -10.55 11.58 10.48
C ILE A 218 -11.44 12.83 10.57
N ILE A 219 -10.88 14.02 10.36
CA ILE A 219 -11.61 15.32 10.35
C ILE A 219 -12.74 15.34 9.31
N SER A 220 -12.53 14.66 8.17
CA SER A 220 -13.57 14.52 7.15
C SER A 220 -14.79 13.69 7.62
N LYS A 221 -14.67 12.94 8.73
CA LYS A 221 -15.64 11.96 9.24
C LYS A 221 -16.08 10.92 8.19
N ILE A 222 -15.21 10.66 7.21
CA ILE A 222 -15.41 9.63 6.18
C ILE A 222 -14.83 8.28 6.64
N HIS A 223 -13.75 8.28 7.40
CA HIS A 223 -13.06 7.08 7.87
C HIS A 223 -13.04 7.05 9.40
N TYR A 224 -13.31 5.89 10.02
CA TYR A 224 -13.17 5.75 11.47
C TYR A 224 -11.69 5.80 11.90
N SER A 225 -11.44 6.31 13.09
CA SER A 225 -10.11 6.37 13.68
C SER A 225 -9.49 4.97 13.84
N ILE A 226 -10.29 3.98 14.23
CA ILE A 226 -9.82 2.59 14.41
C ILE A 226 -9.30 1.98 13.11
N ASP A 227 -9.93 2.28 11.97
CA ASP A 227 -9.52 1.73 10.67
C ASP A 227 -8.17 2.33 10.23
N ILE A 228 -7.93 3.61 10.53
CA ILE A 228 -6.65 4.29 10.27
C ILE A 228 -5.54 3.78 11.19
N VAL A 229 -5.84 3.54 12.48
CA VAL A 229 -4.89 2.93 13.44
C VAL A 229 -4.54 1.50 13.02
N LEU A 230 -5.51 0.72 12.57
CA LEU A 230 -5.32 -0.64 12.10
C LEU A 230 -4.50 -0.67 10.78
N ALA A 231 -4.82 0.21 9.83
CA ALA A 231 -4.06 0.40 8.60
C ALA A 231 -2.60 0.77 8.89
N TYR A 232 -2.33 1.67 9.84
CA TYR A 232 -0.99 2.00 10.31
C TYR A 232 -0.27 0.80 10.91
N TYR A 233 -0.92 0.06 11.81
CA TYR A 233 -0.31 -1.09 12.46
C TYR A 233 0.08 -2.19 11.45
N ILE A 234 -0.84 -2.61 10.58
CA ILE A 234 -0.59 -3.67 9.60
C ILE A 234 0.49 -3.23 8.61
N SER A 235 0.35 -2.03 8.03
CA SER A 235 1.28 -1.51 7.01
C SER A 235 2.69 -1.43 7.57
N THR A 236 2.88 -0.81 8.73
CA THR A 236 4.21 -0.66 9.33
C THR A 236 4.82 -2.00 9.75
N ARG A 237 4.03 -2.94 10.28
CA ARG A 237 4.54 -4.27 10.68
C ARG A 237 4.95 -5.11 9.48
N ILE A 238 4.12 -5.21 8.44
CA ILE A 238 4.47 -5.96 7.22
C ILE A 238 5.66 -5.31 6.51
N PHE A 239 5.68 -3.98 6.38
CA PHE A 239 6.80 -3.26 5.78
C PHE A 239 8.12 -3.55 6.51
N ASN A 240 8.15 -3.41 7.84
CA ASN A 240 9.36 -3.62 8.63
C ASN A 240 9.83 -5.07 8.56
N ILE A 241 8.94 -6.05 8.79
CA ILE A 241 9.30 -7.47 8.76
C ILE A 241 9.83 -7.87 7.38
N TYR A 242 9.16 -7.44 6.30
CA TYR A 242 9.60 -7.72 4.94
C TYR A 242 10.99 -7.14 4.67
N HIS A 243 11.23 -5.87 5.03
CA HIS A 243 12.52 -5.23 4.76
C HIS A 243 13.65 -5.77 5.63
N THR A 244 13.41 -6.10 6.90
CA THR A 244 14.41 -6.78 7.75
C THR A 244 14.87 -8.10 7.13
N ILE A 245 13.95 -8.95 6.64
CA ILE A 245 14.30 -10.21 5.96
C ILE A 245 14.97 -9.94 4.59
N SER A 246 14.57 -8.88 3.89
CA SER A 246 15.08 -8.56 2.54
C SER A 246 16.44 -7.87 2.52
N PHE A 247 16.89 -7.32 3.64
CA PHE A 247 18.21 -6.70 3.79
C PHE A 247 19.22 -7.65 4.47
N GLU A 248 18.81 -8.40 5.49
CA GLU A 248 19.68 -9.28 6.27
C GLU A 248 19.64 -10.75 5.81
N GLU A 249 20.78 -11.26 5.34
CA GLU A 249 20.89 -12.62 4.79
C GLU A 249 20.66 -13.73 5.81
N ILE A 250 21.02 -13.46 7.07
CA ILE A 250 20.82 -14.37 8.22
C ILE A 250 19.35 -14.75 8.36
N PHE A 251 18.43 -13.80 8.13
CA PHE A 251 16.98 -14.04 8.20
C PHE A 251 16.38 -14.64 6.94
N GLN A 252 17.14 -14.73 5.84
CA GLN A 252 16.73 -15.46 4.63
C GLN A 252 17.02 -16.95 4.78
N HIS A 253 18.14 -17.33 5.40
CA HIS A 253 18.54 -18.73 5.54
C HIS A 253 17.49 -19.60 6.26
N ARG A 254 17.31 -20.82 5.75
CA ARG A 254 16.39 -21.84 6.29
C ARG A 254 16.99 -22.52 7.52
N SER A 255 17.19 -21.77 8.60
CA SER A 255 17.45 -22.32 9.94
C SER A 255 16.13 -22.69 10.62
N ASP A 256 16.10 -23.79 11.38
CA ASP A 256 14.91 -24.20 12.13
C ASP A 256 14.55 -23.24 13.28
N GLY A 257 15.50 -22.38 13.70
CA GLY A 257 15.25 -21.27 14.63
C GLY A 257 14.57 -20.04 14.00
N ASN A 258 14.44 -19.98 12.66
CA ASN A 258 13.92 -18.80 11.97
C ASN A 258 12.37 -18.76 12.01
N LEU A 259 11.81 -18.02 12.98
CA LEU A 259 10.36 -17.87 13.16
C LEU A 259 9.66 -17.18 11.97
N PHE A 260 10.36 -16.39 11.16
CA PHE A 260 9.76 -15.76 9.97
C PHE A 260 9.29 -16.78 8.92
N ARG A 261 9.83 -18.02 8.95
CA ARG A 261 9.33 -19.16 8.14
C ARG A 261 7.86 -19.50 8.40
N ARG A 262 7.30 -19.11 9.55
CA ARG A 262 5.89 -19.35 9.91
C ARG A 262 4.92 -18.33 9.31
N LEU A 263 5.41 -17.27 8.68
CA LEU A 263 4.56 -16.28 7.99
C LEU A 263 3.93 -16.93 6.75
N TRP A 264 2.61 -16.76 6.57
CA TRP A 264 1.90 -17.34 5.42
C TRP A 264 2.44 -16.86 4.06
N TRP A 265 3.01 -15.65 4.03
CA TRP A 265 3.65 -15.03 2.86
C TRP A 265 5.15 -15.32 2.73
N TRP A 266 5.74 -16.15 3.61
CA TRP A 266 7.15 -16.57 3.52
C TRP A 266 7.55 -17.11 2.13
N PRO A 267 6.73 -17.93 1.43
CA PRO A 267 7.06 -18.40 0.07
C PRO A 267 7.27 -17.27 -0.94
N LEU A 268 6.61 -16.12 -0.78
CA LEU A 268 6.80 -14.96 -1.65
C LEU A 268 8.20 -14.35 -1.47
N ILE A 269 8.68 -14.23 -0.23
CA ILE A 269 10.05 -13.78 0.06
C ILE A 269 11.06 -14.73 -0.60
N VAL A 270 10.86 -16.05 -0.44
CA VAL A 270 11.73 -17.07 -1.03
C VAL A 270 11.77 -16.97 -2.56
N TYR A 271 10.65 -16.67 -3.21
CA TYR A 271 10.60 -16.51 -4.67
C TYR A 271 11.24 -15.20 -5.17
N PHE A 272 11.03 -14.10 -4.46
CA PHE A 272 11.38 -12.76 -4.93
C PHE A 272 12.75 -12.23 -4.47
N GLU A 273 13.27 -12.67 -3.32
CA GLU A 273 14.51 -12.15 -2.73
C GLU A 273 15.69 -13.13 -2.71
N PHE A 274 15.47 -14.46 -2.67
CA PHE A 274 16.59 -15.41 -2.73
C PHE A 274 17.32 -15.33 -4.09
N ASN A 275 18.64 -15.53 -4.03
CA ASN A 275 19.57 -15.59 -5.17
C ASN A 275 19.62 -14.31 -6.03
N GLU A 276 19.11 -13.19 -5.54
CA GLU A 276 19.16 -11.89 -6.23
C GLU A 276 20.24 -10.99 -5.62
N GLU A 277 20.79 -10.09 -6.43
CA GLU A 277 21.73 -9.07 -5.96
C GLU A 277 21.07 -8.19 -4.88
N LYS A 278 21.75 -8.07 -3.73
CA LYS A 278 21.28 -7.26 -2.61
C LYS A 278 21.31 -5.78 -2.98
N ILE A 279 20.16 -5.13 -2.86
CA ILE A 279 20.11 -3.68 -2.65
C ILE A 279 20.35 -3.48 -1.16
N SER A 280 21.61 -3.59 -0.76
CA SER A 280 22.00 -3.27 0.61
C SER A 280 21.86 -1.75 0.79
N MET A 281 21.23 -1.39 1.90
CA MET A 281 21.09 -0.02 2.38
C MET A 281 22.46 0.64 2.67
N PHE A 282 23.50 -0.18 2.85
CA PHE A 282 24.86 0.21 3.25
C PHE A 282 25.87 0.22 2.09
N ASN A 283 25.54 -0.26 0.88
CA ASN A 283 26.46 -0.34 -0.28
C ASN A 283 26.97 1.02 -0.82
N LYS A 284 26.59 2.14 -0.17
CA LYS A 284 27.20 3.47 -0.35
C LYS A 284 28.51 3.66 0.42
N PHE A 285 28.74 2.90 1.49
CA PHE A 285 29.90 3.07 2.37
C PHE A 285 31.10 2.21 1.96
N ASP A 286 30.87 0.97 1.53
CA ASP A 286 31.96 0.02 1.22
C ASP A 286 32.85 0.45 0.02
N ASN A 287 32.30 1.21 -0.93
CA ASN A 287 33.05 1.68 -2.10
C ASN A 287 34.14 2.74 -1.79
N ASN A 288 34.21 3.25 -0.55
CA ASN A 288 35.19 4.26 -0.15
C ASN A 288 36.22 3.78 0.90
N GLN A 289 36.18 2.51 1.34
CA GLN A 289 37.11 2.02 2.38
C GLN A 289 38.08 0.91 1.96
N PHE A 290 37.97 0.38 0.74
CA PHE A 290 38.86 -0.71 0.24
C PHE A 290 39.96 -0.28 -0.76
N ASN A 291 40.25 1.02 -0.87
CA ASN A 291 41.32 1.57 -1.72
C ASN A 291 42.50 2.15 -0.91
N SER A 292 42.73 1.65 0.31
CA SER A 292 43.89 1.99 1.12
C SER A 292 44.22 0.86 2.09
N TYR A 293 44.97 -0.13 1.63
CA TYR A 293 46.12 -0.78 2.28
C TYR A 293 46.80 -1.75 1.29
#